data_AF-A0A840PPW2-F1
#
_entry.id   AF-A0A840PPW2-F1
#
_cell.length_a   1.000
_cell.length_b   1.000
_cell.length_c   1.000
_cell.angle_alpha   90.00
_cell.angle_beta   90.00
_cell.angle_gamma   90.00
#
_symmetry.space_group_name_H-M   'P 1'
#
loop_
_entity.id
_entity.type
_entity.pdbx_description
1 polymer ?
#
loop_
_entity_poly.entity_id
_entity_poly.type
_entity_poly.pdbx_seq_one_letter_code
_entity_poly.pdbx_strand_id
1 'polypeptide(L)'
;MERLIDRPTVIAGAGAGRAMALRLPAEGARAVASDASGEGLAETASLAAGDRLTIVGVDVAASMAAYAAGRGGVASFAHSIAQQHGR
;
A
#
# COMPACT_ATOMS: atom_id res chain seq x y z
N MET A 1 -0.40 -15.00 -14.72
CA MET A 1 -1.81 -15.35 -14.44
C MET A 1 -2.39 -14.20 -13.64
N GLU A 2 -3.38 -13.49 -14.17
CA GLU A 2 -3.97 -12.32 -13.51
C GLU A 2 -5.12 -12.77 -12.60
N ARG A 3 -4.83 -12.98 -11.31
CA ARG A 3 -5.80 -13.47 -10.32
C ARG A 3 -6.49 -12.34 -9.56
N LEU A 4 -5.98 -11.12 -9.68
CA LEU A 4 -6.40 -9.95 -8.90
C LEU A 4 -6.78 -8.77 -9.80
N ILE A 5 -7.26 -9.05 -11.01
CA ILE A 5 -7.60 -8.05 -12.02
C ILE A 5 -8.42 -6.92 -11.39
N ASP A 6 -7.84 -5.72 -11.47
CA ASP A 6 -8.39 -4.45 -11.00
C ASP A 6 -8.82 -4.42 -9.53
N ARG A 7 -8.30 -5.34 -8.72
CA ARG A 7 -8.63 -5.39 -7.30
C ARG A 7 -7.91 -4.28 -6.54
N PRO A 8 -8.64 -3.34 -5.90
CA PRO A 8 -8.00 -2.33 -5.06
C PRO A 8 -7.35 -3.01 -3.86
N THR A 9 -6.06 -2.75 -3.67
CA THR A 9 -5.25 -3.41 -2.65
C THR A 9 -4.40 -2.38 -1.92
N VAL A 10 -4.35 -2.45 -0.60
CA VAL A 10 -3.46 -1.64 0.23
C VAL A 10 -2.44 -2.56 0.88
N ILE A 11 -1.16 -2.19 0.80
CA ILE A 11 -0.04 -2.95 1.35
C ILE A 11 0.68 -2.04 2.33
N ALA A 12 0.50 -2.28 3.62
CA ALA A 12 1.23 -1.59 4.68
C ALA A 12 2.56 -2.32 4.97
N GLY A 13 3.64 -1.56 5.16
CA GLY A 13 4.98 -2.10 5.38
C GLY A 13 5.62 -2.65 4.10
N ALA A 14 5.44 -1.97 2.97
CA ALA A 14 5.85 -2.45 1.64
C ALA A 14 7.37 -2.51 1.41
N GLY A 15 8.19 -1.92 2.28
CA GLY A 15 9.64 -2.11 2.30
C GLY A 15 10.00 -3.53 2.74
N ALA A 16 9.49 -3.97 3.88
CA ALA A 16 9.67 -5.36 4.35
C ALA A 16 8.80 -6.37 3.57
N GLY A 17 7.58 -5.96 3.20
CA GLY A 17 6.60 -6.73 2.43
C GLY A 17 6.82 -6.71 0.91
N ARG A 18 8.03 -6.40 0.44
CA ARG A 18 8.35 -6.15 -0.97
C ARG A 18 7.87 -7.23 -1.92
N ALA A 19 8.02 -8.50 -1.55
CA ALA A 19 7.56 -9.61 -2.38
C ALA A 19 6.06 -9.50 -2.71
N MET A 20 5.24 -9.02 -1.77
CA MET A 20 3.82 -8.77 -2.01
C MET A 20 3.58 -7.49 -2.80
N ALA A 21 4.35 -6.43 -2.52
CA ALA A 21 4.27 -5.19 -3.29
C ALA A 21 4.60 -5.37 -4.78
N LEU A 22 5.44 -6.35 -5.13
CA LEU A 22 5.77 -6.68 -6.51
C LEU A 22 4.79 -7.70 -7.12
N ARG A 23 4.44 -8.75 -6.36
CA ARG A 23 3.59 -9.84 -6.87
C ARG A 23 2.16 -9.39 -7.13
N LEU A 24 1.53 -8.67 -6.21
CA LEU A 24 0.09 -8.38 -6.29
C LEU A 24 -0.26 -7.50 -7.51
N PRO A 25 0.49 -6.43 -7.84
CA PRO A 25 0.29 -5.69 -9.09
C PRO A 25 0.55 -6.53 -10.34
N ALA A 26 1.57 -7.40 -10.32
CA ALA A 26 1.86 -8.32 -11.43
C ALA A 26 0.75 -9.36 -11.65
N GLU A 27 -0.08 -9.61 -10.65
CA GLU A 27 -1.30 -10.42 -10.75
C GLU A 27 -2.56 -9.61 -11.12
N GLY A 28 -2.41 -8.31 -11.42
CA GLY A 28 -3.45 -7.42 -11.91
C GLY A 28 -4.04 -6.46 -10.88
N ALA A 29 -3.61 -6.52 -9.60
CA ALA A 29 -4.14 -5.64 -8.56
C ALA A 29 -3.76 -4.18 -8.81
N ARG A 30 -4.63 -3.24 -8.38
CA ARG A 30 -4.32 -1.80 -8.32
C ARG A 30 -3.91 -1.51 -6.89
N ALA A 31 -2.61 -1.39 -6.66
CA ALA A 31 -2.04 -1.41 -5.33
C ALA A 31 -1.54 -0.03 -4.88
N VAL A 32 -1.83 0.29 -3.63
CA VAL A 32 -1.17 1.37 -2.89
C VAL A 32 -0.26 0.73 -1.85
N ALA A 33 1.04 0.96 -1.96
CA ALA A 33 2.06 0.45 -1.06
C ALA A 33 2.55 1.57 -0.15
N SER A 34 2.51 1.36 1.15
CA SER A 34 3.00 2.29 2.15
C SER A 34 4.05 1.69 3.06
N ASP A 35 4.97 2.53 3.51
CA ASP A 35 5.97 2.18 4.53
C ASP A 35 6.41 3.44 5.27
N ALA A 36 6.89 3.28 6.51
CA ALA A 36 7.50 4.35 7.28
C ALA A 36 8.94 4.62 6.82
N SER A 37 9.64 3.60 6.31
CA SER A 37 10.99 3.70 5.75
C SER A 37 10.94 4.18 4.30
N GLY A 38 11.41 5.40 4.07
CA GLY A 38 11.54 5.95 2.72
C GLY A 38 12.51 5.16 1.84
N GLU A 39 13.60 4.64 2.40
CA GLU A 39 14.61 3.87 1.66
C GLU A 39 14.06 2.52 1.19
N GLY A 40 13.47 1.74 2.09
CA GLY A 40 12.89 0.43 1.74
C GLY A 40 11.76 0.55 0.72
N LEU A 41 10.99 1.65 0.80
CA LEU A 41 9.92 1.97 -0.12
C LEU A 41 10.44 2.43 -1.50
N ALA A 42 11.51 3.24 -1.53
CA ALA A 42 12.17 3.66 -2.77
C ALA A 42 12.78 2.47 -3.52
N GLU A 43 13.42 1.54 -2.80
CA GLU A 43 13.92 0.31 -3.40
C GLU A 43 12.78 -0.53 -3.98
N THR A 44 11.68 -0.72 -3.26
CA THR A 44 10.48 -1.40 -3.78
C THR A 44 9.94 -0.73 -5.03
N ALA A 45 9.89 0.61 -5.08
CA ALA A 45 9.45 1.36 -6.25
C ALA A 45 10.36 1.13 -7.47
N SER A 46 11.68 1.07 -7.27
CA SER A 46 12.65 0.84 -8.35
C SER A 46 12.54 -0.54 -9.00
N LEU A 47 12.05 -1.53 -8.23
CA LEU A 47 11.88 -2.91 -8.69
C LEU A 47 10.48 -3.19 -9.26
N ALA A 48 9.52 -2.30 -9.02
CA ALA A 48 8.17 -2.45 -9.51
C ALA A 48 8.11 -2.20 -11.02
N ALA A 49 7.45 -3.11 -11.74
CA ALA A 49 7.19 -2.96 -13.15
C ALA A 49 5.73 -2.52 -13.38
N GLY A 50 5.53 -1.64 -14.36
CA GLY A 50 4.21 -1.16 -14.76
C GLY A 50 3.69 0.00 -13.92
N ASP A 51 2.42 0.36 -14.14
CA ASP A 51 1.74 1.54 -13.61
C ASP A 51 0.71 1.21 -12.51
N ARG A 52 0.61 -0.06 -12.13
CA ARG A 52 -0.40 -0.57 -11.19
C ARG A 52 -0.01 -0.46 -9.71
N LEU A 53 1.19 0.06 -9.41
CA LEU A 53 1.66 0.28 -8.05
C LEU A 53 1.86 1.78 -7.80
N THR A 54 1.10 2.31 -6.84
CA THR A 54 1.31 3.64 -6.27
C THR A 54 2.02 3.52 -4.94
N ILE A 55 2.99 4.39 -4.69
CA ILE A 55 3.85 4.36 -3.51
C ILE A 55 3.56 5.58 -2.64
N VAL A 56 3.40 5.39 -1.32
CA VAL A 56 3.11 6.47 -0.37
C VAL A 56 3.87 6.28 0.94
N GLY A 57 4.72 7.23 1.32
CA GLY A 57 5.40 7.21 2.61
C GLY A 57 4.42 7.51 3.75
N VAL A 58 4.14 6.53 4.61
CA VAL A 58 3.21 6.68 5.75
C VAL A 58 3.71 5.84 6.92
N ASP A 59 3.86 6.48 8.08
CA ASP A 59 3.91 5.76 9.35
C ASP A 59 2.49 5.27 9.69
N VAL A 60 2.25 4.00 9.38
CA VAL A 60 0.97 3.33 9.64
C VAL A 60 0.69 3.24 11.14
N ALA A 61 1.70 3.06 12.00
CA ALA A 61 1.48 2.94 13.44
C ALA A 61 1.00 4.27 14.04
N ALA A 62 1.65 5.37 13.68
CA ALA A 62 1.22 6.71 14.08
C ALA A 62 -0.18 7.05 13.55
N SER A 63 -0.43 6.74 12.27
CA SER A 63 -1.74 6.96 11.64
C SER A 63 -2.83 6.12 12.31
N MET A 64 -2.51 4.86 12.67
CA MET A 64 -3.41 3.96 13.35
C MET A 64 -3.78 4.44 14.74
N ALA A 65 -2.83 4.97 15.51
CA ALA A 65 -3.11 5.56 16.81
C ALA A 65 -4.11 6.72 16.68
N ALA A 66 -3.94 7.60 15.68
CA ALA A 66 -4.87 8.70 15.43
C ALA A 66 -6.28 8.23 15.02
N TYR A 67 -6.38 7.18 14.19
CA TYR A 67 -7.66 6.62 13.76
C TYR A 67 -8.36 5.79 14.84
N ALA A 68 -7.60 5.07 15.69
CA ALA A 68 -8.16 4.38 16.84
C ALA A 68 -8.73 5.36 17.87
N ALA A 69 -8.11 6.52 18.05
CA ALA A 69 -8.55 7.54 18.98
C ALA A 69 -9.84 8.27 18.57
N GLY A 70 -10.23 8.28 17.29
CA GLY A 70 -11.38 9.08 16.85
C GLY A 70 -12.18 8.64 15.63
N ARG A 71 -11.79 7.57 14.92
CA ARG A 71 -12.40 7.22 13.61
C ARG A 71 -12.60 5.73 13.34
N GLY A 72 -12.54 4.86 14.34
CA GLY A 72 -12.89 3.42 14.17
C GLY A 72 -11.73 2.52 13.74
N GLY A 73 -10.47 2.91 13.96
CA GLY A 73 -9.33 2.00 13.85
C GLY A 73 -8.95 1.61 12.41
N VAL A 74 -8.45 0.39 12.23
CA VAL A 74 -7.66 -0.02 11.04
C VAL A 74 -8.46 -0.03 9.74
N ALA A 75 -9.75 -0.37 9.81
CA ALA A 75 -10.63 -0.37 8.64
C ALA A 75 -10.78 1.03 8.04
N SER A 76 -10.93 2.04 8.90
CA SER A 76 -11.08 3.44 8.48
C SER A 76 -9.79 4.02 7.90
N PHE A 77 -8.63 3.57 8.39
CA PHE A 77 -7.33 3.93 7.83
C PHE A 77 -7.10 3.30 6.45
N ALA A 78 -7.34 1.99 6.30
CA ALA A 78 -7.19 1.33 5.01
C ALA A 78 -8.14 1.90 3.94
N HIS A 79 -9.38 2.22 4.33
CA HIS A 79 -10.35 2.88 3.46
C HIS A 79 -9.90 4.28 3.02
N SER A 80 -9.30 5.09 3.91
CA SER A 80 -8.83 6.43 3.54
C SER A 80 -7.63 6.40 2.60
N ILE A 81 -6.67 5.49 2.80
CA ILE A 81 -5.54 5.28 1.89
C ILE A 81 -6.05 4.89 0.49
N ALA A 82 -7.00 3.96 0.42
CA ALA A 82 -7.59 3.55 -0.85
C ALA A 82 -8.35 4.69 -1.55
N GLN A 83 -9.12 5.50 -0.82
CA GLN A 83 -9.84 6.65 -1.39
C GLN A 83 -8.90 7.76 -1.89
N GLN A 84 -7.82 8.04 -1.17
CA GLN A 84 -6.90 9.13 -1.50
C GLN A 84 -5.94 8.76 -2.63
N HIS A 85 -5.61 7.47 -2.77
CA HIS A 85 -4.50 7.02 -3.62
C HIS A 85 -4.85 5.88 -4.58
N GLY A 86 -6.03 5.26 -4.46
CA GLY A 86 -6.53 4.24 -5.39
C GLY A 86 -7.02 4.87 -6.68
N ARG A 87 -6.10 5.37 -7.51
CA ARG A 87 -6.43 5.84 -8.87
C ARG A 87 -6.53 4.69 -9.82
#